data_AF-A0A6B2UXQ3-F1
#
_entry.id   AF-A0A6B2UXQ3-F1
#
_cell.length_a   1.000
_cell.length_b   1.000
_cell.length_c   1.000
_cell.angle_alpha   90.00
_cell.angle_beta   90.00
_cell.angle_gamma   90.00
#
_symmetry.space_group_name_H-M   'P 1'
#
loop_
_entity.id
_entity.type
_entity.pdbx_description
1 polymer ?
#
loop_
_entity_poly.entity_id
_entity_poly.type
_entity_poly.pdbx_seq_one_letter_code
_entity_poly.pdbx_strand_id
1 'polypeptide(L)'
;MGRELYAAYPVFAEAFDEVCAAVDGSLGRSLKELVFGGGDLLDETRYAQPALFAVEVALFRLVESWGVRPDCLAGHSIGEVVAAYLAGVWSLEDAAALVVARGQLMQELAVGGVMVAVEASEDEAAPLLTAGVSIAAINGEASLVLSGVEDEVEAVLAHFEGRRTKRLRVSHAFHSPLMDPMLEEFCRVASTLTYHAPSVPVISNLTGEVADAERLCSPEYWVEHVRGTVRFHDGVRALRDQKVTTFLELGPDGVLSGMVAEEGCVPSLRRDVPEDRALMTTVARLHARGVDVDWEKVFAGTGARRIDLPTYAFQHQRYWIEGDGPAVLETVAEPADAAFWEIVDSGDAESLARSLRLDAAALDGVLPALSSWRRRHQEQAVLDGWRYRMVWRPVAPELAAGAADAGPWLLLVPAGHAEAMAEATSGALTANGGRVVRVDVDGEGRKGLAELVRARLDAEPGTPAGVLSLLALDERPDPEHASLSRGMTATVTLVQSLKDLDVTAPLWCLTSGAVAVQEDGEVRSESQPAIWGLGTVLALDHPRAWGGLVDVAAEPDKTALGRLVAVLRGEDGEDQVAIRPTGAYARRMIRAASTAVADGDGDGAGDG
;
A
#
# COMPACT_ATOMS: atom_id res chain seq x y z
N MET A 1 -33.65 4.25 -13.85
CA MET A 1 -32.23 4.24 -13.46
C MET A 1 -32.03 5.27 -12.35
N GLY A 2 -31.22 4.97 -11.33
CA GLY A 2 -30.86 5.89 -10.24
C GLY A 2 -31.92 6.12 -9.17
N ARG A 3 -33.08 5.44 -9.22
CA ARG A 3 -34.20 5.71 -8.30
C ARG A 3 -33.94 5.15 -6.90
N GLU A 4 -33.34 3.97 -6.82
CA GLU A 4 -33.01 3.33 -5.54
C GLU A 4 -31.85 4.07 -4.88
N LEU A 5 -30.84 4.47 -5.68
CA LEU A 5 -29.74 5.30 -5.18
C LEU A 5 -30.22 6.67 -4.69
N TYR A 6 -31.12 7.32 -5.43
CA TYR A 6 -31.73 8.59 -5.01
C TYR A 6 -32.43 8.47 -3.65
N ALA A 7 -33.11 7.36 -3.38
CA ALA A 7 -33.76 7.14 -2.09
C ALA A 7 -32.77 6.80 -0.97
N ALA A 8 -31.67 6.11 -1.29
CA ALA A 8 -30.72 5.59 -0.31
C ALA A 8 -29.59 6.56 0.05
N TYR A 9 -29.14 7.40 -0.88
CA TYR A 9 -27.91 8.18 -0.75
C TYR A 9 -28.16 9.68 -1.01
N PRO A 10 -28.15 10.53 0.04
CA PRO A 10 -28.38 11.98 -0.09
C PRO A 10 -27.47 12.68 -1.10
N VAL A 11 -26.18 12.34 -1.13
CA VAL A 11 -25.21 12.92 -2.08
C VAL A 11 -25.60 12.67 -3.54
N PHE A 12 -26.10 11.46 -3.84
CA PHE A 12 -26.61 11.16 -5.18
C PHE A 12 -27.86 11.99 -5.47
N ALA A 13 -28.78 12.06 -4.52
CA ALA A 13 -30.04 12.79 -4.69
C ALA A 13 -29.82 14.28 -4.94
N GLU A 14 -28.94 14.91 -4.16
CA GLU A 14 -28.56 16.32 -4.29
C GLU A 14 -27.94 16.61 -5.66
N ALA A 15 -26.90 15.85 -6.04
CA ALA A 15 -26.25 16.02 -7.35
C ALA A 15 -27.20 15.77 -8.52
N PHE A 16 -28.09 14.78 -8.41
CA PHE A 16 -29.10 14.49 -9.44
C PHE A 16 -30.13 15.62 -9.57
N ASP A 17 -30.63 16.14 -8.44
CA ASP A 17 -31.60 17.23 -8.42
C ASP A 17 -31.00 18.55 -8.92
N GLU A 18 -29.73 18.84 -8.63
CA GLU A 18 -29.01 20.00 -9.17
C GLU A 18 -28.95 19.96 -10.71
N VAL A 19 -28.58 18.81 -11.29
CA VAL A 19 -28.56 18.65 -12.75
C VAL A 19 -29.96 18.79 -13.33
N CYS A 20 -30.97 18.16 -12.72
CA CYS A 20 -32.37 18.29 -13.17
C CYS A 20 -32.81 19.76 -13.17
N ALA A 21 -32.51 20.51 -12.10
CA ALA A 21 -32.85 21.93 -12.01
C ALA A 21 -32.20 22.77 -13.12
N ALA A 22 -30.98 22.43 -13.54
CA ALA A 22 -30.27 23.11 -14.62
C ALA A 22 -30.86 22.84 -16.01
N VAL A 23 -31.50 21.69 -16.24
CA VAL A 23 -32.01 21.30 -17.58
C VAL A 23 -33.52 21.42 -17.74
N ASP A 24 -34.30 21.30 -16.66
CA ASP A 24 -35.78 21.19 -16.71
C ASP A 24 -36.44 22.36 -17.44
N GLY A 25 -35.92 23.58 -17.23
CA GLY A 25 -36.41 24.79 -17.91
C GLY A 25 -36.27 24.72 -19.43
N SER A 26 -35.12 24.24 -19.92
CA SER A 26 -34.81 24.09 -21.34
C SER A 26 -35.49 22.87 -21.98
N LEU A 27 -35.76 21.83 -21.18
CA LEU A 27 -36.50 20.65 -21.62
C LEU A 27 -38.02 20.85 -21.61
N GLY A 28 -38.52 21.88 -20.92
CA GLY A 28 -39.93 22.19 -20.76
C GLY A 28 -40.71 21.20 -19.90
N ARG A 29 -40.02 20.34 -19.14
CA ARG A 29 -40.60 19.30 -18.27
C ARG A 29 -39.56 18.75 -17.30
N SER A 30 -40.03 18.03 -16.28
CA SER A 30 -39.13 17.41 -15.31
C SER A 30 -38.37 16.21 -15.87
N LEU A 31 -37.03 16.30 -15.89
CA LEU A 31 -36.14 15.20 -16.23
C LEU A 31 -36.26 14.07 -15.20
N LYS A 32 -36.35 14.41 -13.91
CA LYS A 32 -36.51 13.44 -12.82
C LYS A 32 -37.72 12.53 -13.00
N GLU A 33 -38.87 13.10 -13.31
CA GLU A 33 -40.09 12.34 -13.57
C GLU A 33 -39.91 11.39 -14.77
N LEU A 34 -39.20 11.81 -15.81
CA LEU A 34 -38.89 10.98 -16.97
C LEU A 34 -37.94 9.83 -16.61
N VAL A 35 -36.85 10.12 -15.90
CA VAL A 35 -35.83 9.12 -15.54
C VAL A 35 -36.41 8.04 -14.60
N PHE A 36 -37.30 8.43 -13.68
CA PHE A 36 -37.94 7.51 -12.75
C PHE A 36 -39.19 6.84 -13.31
N GLY A 37 -39.89 7.49 -14.24
CA GLY A 37 -41.05 6.94 -14.93
C GLY A 37 -40.67 5.96 -16.05
N GLY A 38 -39.52 6.17 -16.70
CA GLY A 38 -39.09 5.39 -17.86
C GLY A 38 -40.00 5.56 -19.07
N GLY A 39 -39.96 4.58 -19.97
CA GLY A 39 -40.81 4.50 -21.17
C GLY A 39 -40.20 5.12 -22.42
N ASP A 40 -40.91 5.00 -23.54
CA ASP A 40 -40.39 5.32 -24.89
C ASP A 40 -39.95 6.79 -25.04
N LEU A 41 -40.54 7.69 -24.26
CA LEU A 41 -40.15 9.10 -24.28
C LEU A 41 -38.73 9.32 -23.77
N LEU A 42 -38.26 8.53 -22.79
CA LEU A 42 -36.89 8.60 -22.31
C LEU A 42 -35.89 8.12 -23.36
N ASP A 43 -36.32 7.27 -24.31
CA ASP A 43 -35.48 6.80 -25.42
C ASP A 43 -35.25 7.90 -26.49
N GLU A 44 -36.03 8.99 -26.49
CA GLU A 44 -35.78 10.13 -27.36
C GLU A 44 -34.45 10.81 -26.98
N THR A 45 -33.61 11.10 -27.96
CA THR A 45 -32.24 11.60 -27.76
C THR A 45 -32.20 12.91 -26.98
N ARG A 46 -33.23 13.76 -27.14
CA ARG A 46 -33.41 15.01 -26.39
C ARG A 46 -33.57 14.83 -24.88
N TYR A 47 -34.01 13.65 -24.42
CA TYR A 47 -34.17 13.32 -23.01
C TYR A 47 -33.13 12.30 -22.54
N ALA A 48 -32.76 11.35 -23.38
CA ALA A 48 -31.76 10.33 -23.07
C ALA A 48 -30.39 10.91 -22.72
N GLN A 49 -29.91 11.92 -23.45
CA GLN A 49 -28.59 12.52 -23.19
C GLN A 49 -28.54 13.29 -21.86
N PRO A 50 -29.46 14.24 -21.57
CA PRO A 50 -29.54 14.85 -20.24
C PRO A 50 -29.74 13.83 -19.10
N ALA A 51 -30.53 12.77 -19.34
CA ALA A 51 -30.74 11.72 -18.34
C ALA A 51 -29.46 10.95 -18.00
N LEU A 52 -28.69 10.55 -19.02
CA LEU A 52 -27.39 9.92 -18.82
C LEU A 52 -26.43 10.86 -18.10
N PHE A 53 -26.35 12.13 -18.53
CA PHE A 53 -25.53 13.14 -17.88
C PHE A 53 -25.87 13.29 -16.38
N ALA A 54 -27.16 13.40 -16.02
CA ALA A 54 -27.59 13.50 -14.63
C ALA A 54 -27.21 12.28 -13.79
N VAL A 55 -27.42 11.08 -14.31
CA VAL A 55 -27.11 9.83 -13.59
C VAL A 55 -25.60 9.65 -13.43
N GLU A 56 -24.82 9.88 -14.48
CA GLU A 56 -23.36 9.70 -14.45
C GLU A 56 -22.69 10.72 -13.53
N VAL A 57 -23.14 11.99 -13.54
CA VAL A 57 -22.68 13.02 -12.59
C VAL A 57 -23.03 12.64 -11.15
N ALA A 58 -24.27 12.21 -10.89
CA ALA A 58 -24.68 11.82 -9.54
C ALA A 58 -23.92 10.58 -9.02
N LEU A 59 -23.65 9.60 -9.89
CA LEU A 59 -22.80 8.45 -9.56
C LEU A 59 -21.37 8.89 -9.23
N PHE A 60 -20.80 9.80 -10.03
CA PHE A 60 -19.46 10.32 -9.80
C PHE A 60 -19.36 11.03 -8.45
N ARG A 61 -20.28 11.95 -8.14
CA ARG A 61 -20.29 12.68 -6.87
C ARG A 61 -20.46 11.75 -5.67
N LEU A 62 -21.26 10.68 -5.81
CA LEU A 62 -21.43 9.69 -4.76
C LEU A 62 -20.11 8.95 -4.47
N VAL A 63 -19.43 8.40 -5.48
CA VAL A 63 -18.17 7.67 -5.24
C VAL A 63 -17.03 8.60 -4.82
N GLU A 64 -17.00 9.83 -5.32
CA GLU A 64 -16.07 10.89 -4.91
C GLU A 64 -16.24 11.23 -3.42
N SER A 65 -17.49 11.29 -2.93
CA SER A 65 -17.77 11.52 -1.51
C SER A 65 -17.22 10.41 -0.60
N TRP A 66 -17.01 9.21 -1.13
CA TRP A 66 -16.37 8.08 -0.44
C TRP A 66 -14.84 8.04 -0.63
N GLY A 67 -14.26 9.10 -1.18
CA GLY A 67 -12.81 9.24 -1.35
C GLY A 67 -12.25 8.60 -2.62
N VAL A 68 -13.08 8.01 -3.49
CA VAL A 68 -12.63 7.46 -4.77
C VAL A 68 -12.32 8.60 -5.72
N ARG A 69 -11.05 8.74 -6.14
CA ARG A 69 -10.59 9.81 -7.04
C ARG A 69 -10.05 9.22 -8.34
N PRO A 70 -10.43 9.75 -9.52
CA PRO A 70 -9.87 9.32 -10.79
C PRO A 70 -8.49 9.96 -11.03
N ASP A 71 -7.56 9.19 -11.57
CA ASP A 71 -6.31 9.72 -12.15
C ASP A 71 -6.53 10.27 -13.57
N CYS A 72 -7.51 9.71 -14.29
CA CYS A 72 -7.90 10.12 -15.64
C CYS A 72 -9.38 9.80 -15.85
N LEU A 73 -10.03 10.58 -16.71
CA LEU A 73 -11.42 10.40 -17.12
C LEU A 73 -11.50 10.05 -18.61
N ALA A 74 -12.39 9.15 -18.96
CA ALA A 74 -12.70 8.81 -20.34
C ALA A 74 -14.21 8.57 -20.46
N GLY A 75 -14.76 8.92 -21.61
CA GLY A 75 -16.17 8.71 -21.90
C GLY A 75 -16.38 8.19 -23.31
N HIS A 76 -17.60 7.77 -23.62
CA HIS A 76 -18.00 7.35 -24.96
C HIS A 76 -19.09 8.28 -25.47
N SER A 77 -18.77 9.07 -26.50
CA SER A 77 -19.65 10.08 -27.06
C SER A 77 -20.18 11.06 -26.01
N ILE A 78 -21.47 10.97 -25.63
CA ILE A 78 -22.03 11.82 -24.56
C ILE A 78 -21.26 11.69 -23.24
N GLY A 79 -20.71 10.51 -22.95
CA GLY A 79 -19.87 10.31 -21.78
C GLY A 79 -18.60 11.17 -21.79
N GLU A 80 -18.08 11.59 -22.95
CA GLU A 80 -16.93 12.51 -22.98
C GLU A 80 -17.33 13.92 -22.52
N VAL A 81 -18.55 14.36 -22.82
CA VAL A 81 -19.09 15.63 -22.29
C VAL A 81 -19.19 15.56 -20.76
N VAL A 82 -19.63 14.41 -20.23
CA VAL A 82 -19.68 14.15 -18.78
C VAL A 82 -18.26 14.18 -18.19
N ALA A 83 -17.31 13.48 -18.80
CA ALA A 83 -15.91 13.47 -18.38
C ALA A 83 -15.29 14.87 -18.36
N ALA A 84 -15.51 15.68 -19.39
CA ALA A 84 -15.02 17.05 -19.47
C ALA A 84 -15.66 17.96 -18.40
N TYR A 85 -16.98 17.86 -18.18
CA TYR A 85 -17.64 18.58 -17.09
C TYR A 85 -17.05 18.18 -15.71
N LEU A 86 -16.89 16.89 -15.46
CA LEU A 86 -16.34 16.39 -14.18
C LEU A 86 -14.86 16.76 -14.00
N ALA A 87 -14.10 16.89 -15.09
CA ALA A 87 -12.74 17.44 -15.09
C ALA A 87 -12.72 18.96 -14.83
N GLY A 88 -13.87 19.63 -14.86
CA GLY A 88 -14.01 21.06 -14.58
C GLY A 88 -13.93 21.96 -15.81
N VAL A 89 -14.13 21.43 -17.02
CA VAL A 89 -14.10 22.23 -18.26
C VAL A 89 -15.21 23.29 -18.29
N TRP A 90 -16.34 23.01 -17.65
CA TRP A 90 -17.50 23.90 -17.61
C TRP A 90 -18.10 24.01 -16.21
N SER A 91 -18.87 25.08 -15.99
CA SER A 91 -19.89 25.13 -14.96
C SER A 91 -21.00 24.10 -15.23
N LEU A 92 -21.86 23.84 -14.23
CA LEU A 92 -23.02 22.96 -14.43
C LEU A 92 -23.98 23.57 -15.47
N GLU A 93 -24.20 24.88 -15.42
CA GLU A 93 -25.09 25.59 -16.33
C GLU A 93 -24.62 25.49 -17.79
N ASP A 94 -23.32 25.67 -18.04
CA ASP A 94 -22.76 25.59 -19.38
C ASP A 94 -22.77 24.14 -19.92
N ALA A 95 -22.42 23.16 -19.09
CA ALA A 95 -22.50 21.74 -19.46
C ALA A 95 -23.96 21.33 -19.74
N ALA A 96 -24.91 21.77 -18.92
CA ALA A 96 -26.33 21.53 -19.10
C ALA A 96 -26.85 22.15 -20.42
N ALA A 97 -26.45 23.38 -20.73
CA ALA A 97 -26.78 24.04 -22.00
C ALA A 97 -26.26 23.25 -23.20
N LEU A 98 -25.01 22.78 -23.15
CA LEU A 98 -24.41 21.97 -24.21
C LEU A 98 -25.13 20.63 -24.40
N VAL A 99 -25.38 19.89 -23.31
CA VAL A 99 -26.02 18.57 -23.36
C VAL A 99 -27.46 18.66 -23.86
N VAL A 100 -28.22 19.66 -23.41
CA VAL A 100 -29.59 19.89 -23.87
C VAL A 100 -29.61 20.25 -25.35
N ALA A 101 -28.77 21.21 -25.77
CA ALA A 101 -28.69 21.62 -27.18
C ALA A 101 -28.27 20.44 -28.07
N ARG A 102 -27.26 19.67 -27.64
CA ARG A 102 -26.81 18.46 -28.35
C ARG A 102 -27.95 17.46 -28.53
N GLY A 103 -28.64 17.10 -27.44
CA GLY A 103 -29.73 16.14 -27.48
C GLY A 103 -30.91 16.61 -28.33
N GLN A 104 -31.30 17.88 -28.22
CA GLN A 104 -32.39 18.48 -28.97
C GLN A 104 -32.10 18.53 -30.46
N LEU A 105 -30.97 19.11 -30.86
CA LEU A 105 -30.58 19.25 -32.26
C LEU A 105 -30.40 17.89 -32.93
N MET A 106 -29.80 16.91 -32.25
CA MET A 106 -29.68 15.54 -32.77
C MET A 106 -31.04 14.87 -32.97
N GLN A 107 -32.04 15.17 -32.13
CA GLN A 107 -33.38 14.60 -32.23
C GLN A 107 -34.24 15.24 -33.33
N GLU A 108 -33.91 16.45 -33.77
CA GLU A 108 -34.64 17.20 -34.80
C GLU A 108 -34.19 16.88 -36.23
N LEU A 109 -33.10 16.13 -36.38
CA LEU A 109 -32.60 15.69 -37.67
C LEU A 109 -33.61 14.77 -38.38
N ALA A 110 -33.46 14.66 -39.70
CA ALA A 110 -34.30 13.77 -40.49
C ALA A 110 -34.04 12.31 -40.10
N VAL A 111 -35.13 11.56 -39.91
CA VAL A 111 -35.10 10.11 -39.73
C VAL A 111 -34.70 9.42 -41.05
N GLY A 112 -34.05 8.25 -40.96
CA GLY A 112 -33.61 7.46 -42.13
C GLY A 112 -32.14 7.04 -42.10
N GLY A 113 -31.39 7.47 -41.08
CA GLY A 113 -30.06 6.96 -40.80
C GLY A 113 -30.09 5.71 -39.92
N VAL A 114 -29.05 4.88 -40.03
CA VAL A 114 -28.90 3.63 -39.26
C VAL A 114 -27.53 3.55 -38.62
N MET A 115 -27.44 2.81 -37.51
CA MET A 115 -26.17 2.44 -36.89
C MET A 115 -26.11 0.92 -36.73
N VAL A 116 -25.01 0.31 -37.16
CA VAL A 116 -24.81 -1.14 -37.11
C VAL A 116 -23.44 -1.46 -36.52
N ALA A 117 -23.44 -2.17 -35.39
CA ALA A 117 -22.23 -2.76 -34.85
C ALA A 117 -21.82 -3.95 -35.74
N VAL A 118 -20.55 -4.01 -36.13
CA VAL A 118 -20.00 -5.04 -37.01
C VAL A 118 -18.67 -5.55 -36.45
N GLU A 119 -18.49 -6.86 -36.52
CA GLU A 119 -17.23 -7.54 -36.24
C GLU A 119 -16.26 -7.33 -37.42
N ALA A 120 -15.58 -6.19 -37.40
CA ALA A 120 -14.61 -5.76 -38.39
C ALA A 120 -13.60 -4.78 -37.77
N SER A 121 -12.42 -4.68 -38.39
CA SER A 121 -11.39 -3.69 -38.07
C SER A 121 -11.57 -2.40 -38.89
N GLU A 122 -10.95 -1.30 -38.44
CA GLU A 122 -10.93 -0.03 -39.16
C GLU A 122 -10.30 -0.18 -40.57
N ASP A 123 -9.19 -0.93 -40.67
CA ASP A 123 -8.49 -1.16 -41.94
C ASP A 123 -9.33 -1.92 -42.96
N GLU A 124 -10.20 -2.84 -42.50
CA GLU A 124 -11.12 -3.56 -43.38
C GLU A 124 -12.29 -2.66 -43.83
N ALA A 125 -12.81 -1.81 -42.95
CA ALA A 125 -14.01 -1.01 -43.21
C ALA A 125 -13.72 0.30 -43.95
N ALA A 126 -12.61 0.99 -43.64
CA ALA A 126 -12.27 2.30 -44.18
C ALA A 126 -12.24 2.37 -45.72
N PRO A 127 -11.68 1.37 -46.45
CA PRO A 127 -11.67 1.38 -47.92
C PRO A 127 -13.05 1.23 -48.56
N LEU A 128 -14.06 0.80 -47.79
CA LEU A 128 -15.41 0.50 -48.27
C LEU A 128 -16.39 1.65 -48.00
N LEU A 129 -15.98 2.66 -47.23
CA LEU A 129 -16.85 3.77 -46.85
C LEU A 129 -17.23 4.62 -48.07
N THR A 130 -18.52 4.97 -48.13
CA THR A 130 -19.07 5.92 -49.09
C THR A 130 -19.20 7.31 -48.46
N ALA A 131 -19.59 8.31 -49.25
CA ALA A 131 -19.82 9.66 -48.73
C ALA A 131 -20.95 9.73 -47.68
N GLY A 132 -21.91 8.80 -47.71
CA GLY A 132 -23.02 8.74 -46.76
C GLY A 132 -22.79 7.84 -45.54
N VAL A 133 -21.62 7.21 -45.40
CA VAL A 133 -21.30 6.26 -44.31
C VAL A 133 -20.03 6.68 -43.59
N SER A 134 -20.02 6.54 -42.27
CA SER A 134 -18.85 6.76 -41.42
C SER A 134 -18.70 5.61 -40.42
N ILE A 135 -17.47 5.41 -39.94
CA ILE A 135 -17.25 4.65 -38.72
C ILE A 135 -17.62 5.57 -37.56
N ALA A 136 -18.70 5.27 -36.86
CA ALA A 136 -19.15 6.06 -35.72
C ALA A 136 -18.31 5.80 -34.46
N ALA A 137 -17.87 4.56 -34.26
CA ALA A 137 -17.10 4.19 -33.09
C ALA A 137 -16.20 2.98 -33.36
N ILE A 138 -15.01 2.98 -32.77
CA ILE A 138 -14.07 1.87 -32.72
C ILE A 138 -13.99 1.42 -31.26
N ASN A 139 -14.60 0.29 -30.94
CA ASN A 139 -14.77 -0.20 -29.57
C ASN A 139 -13.83 -1.38 -29.24
N GLY A 140 -13.15 -1.95 -30.24
CA GLY A 140 -12.16 -3.01 -30.10
C GLY A 140 -11.44 -3.27 -31.43
N GLU A 141 -10.40 -4.12 -31.41
CA GLU A 141 -9.58 -4.44 -32.60
C GLU A 141 -10.42 -4.93 -33.80
N ALA A 142 -11.47 -5.72 -33.54
CA ALA A 142 -12.42 -6.21 -34.54
C ALA A 142 -13.88 -5.90 -34.12
N SER A 143 -14.10 -4.71 -33.55
CA SER A 143 -15.43 -4.28 -33.08
C SER A 143 -15.63 -2.80 -33.34
N LEU A 144 -16.38 -2.47 -34.39
CA LEU A 144 -16.69 -1.09 -34.76
C LEU A 144 -18.18 -0.91 -35.03
N VAL A 145 -18.61 0.35 -35.13
CA VAL A 145 -19.99 0.73 -35.47
C VAL A 145 -19.98 1.56 -36.74
N LEU A 146 -20.70 1.10 -37.77
CA LEU A 146 -20.98 1.88 -38.96
C LEU A 146 -22.24 2.72 -38.75
N SER A 147 -22.24 3.94 -39.29
CA SER A 147 -23.35 4.89 -39.16
C SER A 147 -23.51 5.71 -40.44
N GLY A 148 -24.73 5.85 -40.93
CA GLY A 148 -24.99 6.59 -42.16
C GLY A 148 -26.35 6.35 -42.77
N VAL A 149 -26.46 6.63 -44.07
CA VAL A 149 -27.65 6.35 -44.89
C VAL A 149 -27.89 4.83 -44.96
N GLU A 150 -29.13 4.40 -44.71
CA GLU A 150 -29.50 2.98 -44.59
C GLU A 150 -28.97 2.10 -45.75
N ASP A 151 -29.35 2.41 -46.98
CA ASP A 151 -28.98 1.63 -48.17
C ASP A 151 -27.46 1.57 -48.38
N GLU A 152 -26.74 2.64 -48.05
CA GLU A 152 -25.28 2.69 -48.18
C GLU A 152 -24.60 1.87 -47.08
N VAL A 153 -25.09 1.92 -45.83
CA VAL A 153 -24.59 1.07 -44.74
C VAL A 153 -24.82 -0.40 -45.09
N GLU A 154 -25.98 -0.78 -45.63
CA GLU A 154 -26.25 -2.15 -46.07
C GLU A 154 -25.29 -2.62 -47.18
N ALA A 155 -24.97 -1.74 -48.14
CA ALA A 155 -23.99 -2.04 -49.18
C ALA A 155 -22.58 -2.28 -48.62
N VAL A 156 -22.16 -1.51 -47.59
CA VAL A 156 -20.90 -1.76 -46.89
C VAL A 156 -20.96 -3.10 -46.15
N LEU A 157 -22.04 -3.37 -45.42
CA LEU A 157 -22.22 -4.61 -44.65
C LEU A 157 -22.21 -5.88 -45.50
N ALA A 158 -22.60 -5.82 -46.77
CA ALA A 158 -22.51 -6.95 -47.70
C ALA A 158 -21.07 -7.46 -47.91
N HIS A 159 -20.05 -6.63 -47.66
CA HIS A 159 -18.65 -7.06 -47.69
C HIS A 159 -18.22 -7.86 -46.46
N PHE A 160 -19.05 -7.86 -45.41
CA PHE A 160 -18.82 -8.54 -44.14
C PHE A 160 -19.79 -9.71 -43.92
N GLU A 161 -20.28 -10.32 -45.00
CA GLU A 161 -21.13 -11.52 -44.92
C GLU A 161 -20.47 -12.62 -44.08
N GLY A 162 -21.23 -13.20 -43.15
CA GLY A 162 -20.74 -14.22 -42.22
C GLY A 162 -20.08 -13.69 -40.94
N ARG A 163 -19.84 -12.38 -40.82
CA ARG A 163 -19.40 -11.72 -39.58
C ARG A 163 -20.60 -11.41 -38.68
N ARG A 164 -20.38 -11.28 -37.36
CA ARG A 164 -21.45 -10.79 -36.47
C ARG A 164 -21.78 -9.33 -36.78
N THR A 165 -23.07 -9.06 -36.99
CA THR A 165 -23.61 -7.72 -37.10
C THR A 165 -24.79 -7.55 -36.15
N LYS A 166 -25.00 -6.33 -35.66
CA LYS A 166 -26.15 -5.98 -34.82
C LYS A 166 -26.57 -4.54 -35.10
N ARG A 167 -27.78 -4.38 -35.65
CA ARG A 167 -28.39 -3.06 -35.77
C ARG A 167 -28.70 -2.49 -34.38
N LEU A 168 -28.26 -1.26 -34.13
CA LEU A 168 -28.48 -0.58 -32.86
C LEU A 168 -29.89 0.02 -32.85
N ARG A 169 -30.57 -0.04 -31.69
CA ARG A 169 -31.87 0.59 -31.48
C ARG A 169 -31.67 2.08 -31.20
N VAL A 170 -31.45 2.84 -32.27
CA VAL A 170 -31.29 4.30 -32.24
C VAL A 170 -32.16 4.92 -33.32
N SER A 171 -32.56 6.18 -33.12
CA SER A 171 -33.45 6.91 -34.03
C SER A 171 -32.71 7.55 -35.22
N HIS A 172 -31.40 7.77 -35.09
CA HIS A 172 -30.58 8.48 -36.06
C HIS A 172 -29.18 7.86 -36.20
N ALA A 173 -28.50 8.21 -37.29
CA ALA A 173 -27.11 7.84 -37.56
C ALA A 173 -26.12 8.84 -36.96
N PHE A 174 -25.86 8.74 -35.66
CA PHE A 174 -24.90 9.61 -34.96
C PHE A 174 -23.47 9.41 -35.47
N HIS A 175 -22.60 10.42 -35.34
CA HIS A 175 -21.19 10.37 -35.79
C HIS A 175 -21.06 10.04 -37.28
N SER A 176 -21.89 10.69 -38.10
CA SER A 176 -21.96 10.48 -39.55
C SER A 176 -22.30 11.80 -40.27
N PRO A 177 -22.22 11.86 -41.62
CA PRO A 177 -22.59 13.05 -42.40
C PRO A 177 -24.04 13.51 -42.14
N LEU A 178 -24.89 12.63 -41.62
CA LEU A 178 -26.26 13.00 -41.26
C LEU A 178 -26.34 13.93 -40.04
N MET A 179 -25.22 14.17 -39.34
CA MET A 179 -25.10 15.20 -38.30
C MET A 179 -24.82 16.60 -38.87
N ASP A 180 -24.36 16.71 -40.12
CA ASP A 180 -23.96 17.99 -40.72
C ASP A 180 -25.02 19.12 -40.59
N PRO A 181 -26.35 18.86 -40.74
CA PRO A 181 -27.35 19.91 -40.64
C PRO A 181 -27.47 20.58 -39.26
N MET A 182 -27.03 19.93 -38.17
CA MET A 182 -27.09 20.52 -36.83
C MET A 182 -25.82 21.28 -36.43
N LEU A 183 -24.71 21.13 -37.17
CA LEU A 183 -23.39 21.57 -36.69
C LEU A 183 -23.28 23.09 -36.53
N GLU A 184 -23.92 23.87 -37.40
CA GLU A 184 -23.89 25.34 -37.31
C GLU A 184 -24.57 25.84 -36.03
N GLU A 185 -25.79 25.36 -35.74
CA GLU A 185 -26.51 25.77 -34.54
C GLU A 185 -25.85 25.23 -33.27
N PHE A 186 -25.30 24.01 -33.32
CA PHE A 186 -24.56 23.47 -32.19
C PHE A 186 -23.29 24.27 -31.90
N CYS A 187 -22.57 24.71 -32.95
CA CYS A 187 -21.41 25.60 -32.83
C CYS A 187 -21.80 26.92 -32.15
N ARG A 188 -22.93 27.52 -32.56
CA ARG A 188 -23.43 28.76 -31.93
C ARG A 188 -23.64 28.61 -30.44
N VAL A 189 -24.20 27.49 -29.97
CA VAL A 189 -24.34 27.22 -28.54
C VAL A 189 -22.98 27.03 -27.88
N ALA A 190 -22.12 26.16 -28.43
CA ALA A 190 -20.80 25.88 -27.88
C ALA A 190 -19.93 27.14 -27.76
N SER A 191 -20.01 28.07 -28.71
CA SER A 191 -19.28 29.35 -28.67
C SER A 191 -19.75 30.33 -27.59
N THR A 192 -20.89 30.09 -26.94
CA THR A 192 -21.38 30.94 -25.84
C THR A 192 -20.92 30.49 -24.46
N LEU A 193 -20.36 29.28 -24.35
CA LEU A 193 -19.98 28.67 -23.09
C LEU A 193 -18.64 29.20 -22.57
N THR A 194 -18.45 29.14 -21.25
CA THR A 194 -17.17 29.48 -20.63
C THR A 194 -16.35 28.23 -20.39
N TYR A 195 -15.16 28.16 -20.99
CA TYR A 195 -14.26 27.02 -20.88
C TYR A 195 -13.17 27.26 -19.83
N HIS A 196 -12.88 26.23 -19.05
CA HIS A 196 -11.81 26.20 -18.06
C HIS A 196 -10.88 25.02 -18.31
N ALA A 197 -9.61 25.18 -17.96
CA ALA A 197 -8.63 24.10 -18.12
C ALA A 197 -9.02 22.89 -17.23
N PRO A 198 -8.94 21.66 -17.76
CA PRO A 198 -9.31 20.47 -17.00
C PRO A 198 -8.35 20.23 -15.83
N SER A 199 -8.91 19.92 -14.66
CA SER A 199 -8.18 19.57 -13.44
C SER A 199 -7.77 18.10 -13.37
N VAL A 200 -8.43 17.24 -14.16
CA VAL A 200 -8.13 15.82 -14.32
C VAL A 200 -7.94 15.56 -15.82
N PRO A 201 -6.89 14.81 -16.24
CA PRO A 201 -6.71 14.44 -17.64
C PRO A 201 -7.94 13.75 -18.24
N VAL A 202 -8.34 14.12 -19.45
CA VAL A 202 -9.48 13.53 -20.17
C VAL A 202 -8.99 12.86 -21.45
N ILE A 203 -9.44 11.65 -21.76
CA ILE A 203 -9.15 10.97 -23.02
C ILE A 203 -10.11 11.45 -24.10
N SER A 204 -9.56 11.96 -25.20
CA SER A 204 -10.31 12.45 -26.36
C SER A 204 -10.90 11.29 -27.16
N ASN A 205 -12.20 11.35 -27.49
CA ASN A 205 -12.79 10.38 -28.41
C ASN A 205 -12.30 10.57 -29.85
N LEU A 206 -11.83 11.75 -30.22
CA LEU A 206 -11.36 12.02 -31.58
C LEU A 206 -9.96 11.48 -31.84
N THR A 207 -9.05 11.58 -30.86
CA THR A 207 -7.66 11.13 -31.02
C THR A 207 -7.38 9.77 -30.39
N GLY A 208 -8.15 9.36 -29.38
CA GLY A 208 -7.84 8.16 -28.59
C GLY A 208 -6.68 8.36 -27.61
N GLU A 209 -6.27 9.60 -27.36
CA GLU A 209 -5.14 9.98 -26.51
C GLU A 209 -5.61 11.00 -25.45
N VAL A 210 -4.74 11.34 -24.50
CA VAL A 210 -5.01 12.46 -23.56
C VAL A 210 -5.27 13.73 -24.36
N ALA A 211 -6.43 14.34 -24.13
CA ALA A 211 -6.85 15.54 -24.83
C ALA A 211 -5.90 16.70 -24.51
N ASP A 212 -5.49 17.42 -25.56
CA ASP A 212 -4.85 18.71 -25.39
C ASP A 212 -5.85 19.69 -24.75
N ALA A 213 -5.40 20.40 -23.71
CA ALA A 213 -6.28 21.25 -22.92
C ALA A 213 -6.85 22.43 -23.73
N GLU A 214 -6.06 23.03 -24.63
CA GLU A 214 -6.52 24.12 -25.48
C GLU A 214 -7.58 23.61 -26.47
N ARG A 215 -7.34 22.43 -27.05
CA ARG A 215 -8.31 21.80 -27.96
C ARG A 215 -9.61 21.43 -27.23
N LEU A 216 -9.54 20.80 -26.05
CA LEU A 216 -10.73 20.44 -25.27
C LEU A 216 -11.55 21.68 -24.84
N CYS A 217 -10.88 22.81 -24.64
CA CYS A 217 -11.46 24.11 -24.32
C CYS A 217 -11.93 24.92 -25.55
N SER A 218 -12.06 24.29 -26.73
CA SER A 218 -12.51 24.95 -27.96
C SER A 218 -13.91 24.49 -28.37
N PRO A 219 -14.82 25.40 -28.78
CA PRO A 219 -16.11 25.03 -29.37
C PRO A 219 -15.99 24.11 -30.58
N GLU A 220 -14.96 24.32 -31.40
CA GLU A 220 -14.69 23.57 -32.62
C GLU A 220 -14.47 22.08 -32.32
N TYR A 221 -13.80 21.75 -31.21
CA TYR A 221 -13.62 20.38 -30.78
C TYR A 221 -14.95 19.67 -30.57
N TRP A 222 -15.93 20.32 -29.93
CA TRP A 222 -17.22 19.70 -29.62
C TRP A 222 -18.09 19.51 -30.86
N VAL A 223 -17.96 20.42 -31.84
CA VAL A 223 -18.59 20.29 -33.18
C VAL A 223 -17.94 19.14 -33.96
N GLU A 224 -16.62 19.00 -33.92
CA GLU A 224 -15.92 17.85 -34.51
C GLU A 224 -16.31 16.55 -33.79
N HIS A 225 -16.43 16.57 -32.46
CA HIS A 225 -16.73 15.42 -31.62
C HIS A 225 -18.13 14.81 -31.88
N VAL A 226 -19.16 15.63 -32.18
CA VAL A 226 -20.50 15.09 -32.51
C VAL A 226 -20.55 14.43 -33.90
N ARG A 227 -19.60 14.79 -34.78
CA ARG A 227 -19.54 14.34 -36.17
C ARG A 227 -18.51 13.23 -36.41
N GLY A 228 -17.42 13.23 -35.67
CA GLY A 228 -16.24 12.37 -35.85
C GLY A 228 -16.36 10.99 -35.21
N THR A 229 -15.41 10.12 -35.53
CA THR A 229 -15.34 8.75 -34.99
C THR A 229 -14.99 8.74 -33.51
N VAL A 230 -15.72 7.97 -32.71
CA VAL A 230 -15.37 7.68 -31.31
C VAL A 230 -14.30 6.59 -31.23
N ARG A 231 -13.05 6.99 -31.00
CA ARG A 231 -11.86 6.13 -30.87
C ARG A 231 -11.71 5.54 -29.44
N PHE A 232 -12.77 4.92 -28.93
CA PHE A 232 -12.81 4.40 -27.55
C PHE A 232 -11.75 3.33 -27.28
N HIS A 233 -11.53 2.41 -28.23
CA HIS A 233 -10.52 1.36 -28.08
C HIS A 233 -9.11 1.93 -27.93
N ASP A 234 -8.77 2.93 -28.74
CA ASP A 234 -7.47 3.61 -28.68
C ASP A 234 -7.32 4.33 -27.34
N GLY A 235 -8.38 4.99 -26.87
CA GLY A 235 -8.40 5.60 -25.54
C GLY A 235 -8.13 4.63 -24.39
N VAL A 236 -8.73 3.44 -24.43
CA VAL A 236 -8.46 2.37 -23.45
C VAL A 236 -7.02 1.90 -23.54
N ARG A 237 -6.44 1.80 -24.73
CA ARG A 237 -5.02 1.45 -24.92
C ARG A 237 -4.10 2.53 -24.36
N ALA A 238 -4.36 3.81 -24.64
CA ALA A 238 -3.58 4.93 -24.09
C ALA A 238 -3.58 4.94 -22.55
N LEU A 239 -4.74 4.65 -21.92
CA LEU A 239 -4.83 4.51 -20.46
C LEU A 239 -3.98 3.34 -19.94
N ARG A 240 -3.97 2.20 -20.65
CA ARG A 240 -3.13 1.05 -20.29
C ARG A 240 -1.64 1.34 -20.45
N ASP A 241 -1.24 2.05 -21.50
CA ASP A 241 0.14 2.47 -21.73
C ASP A 241 0.62 3.43 -20.64
N GLN A 242 -0.30 4.20 -20.04
CA GLN A 242 -0.09 5.00 -18.83
C GLN A 242 -0.17 4.19 -17.52
N LYS A 243 -0.29 2.86 -17.59
CA LYS A 243 -0.36 1.92 -16.46
C LYS A 243 -1.62 2.04 -15.60
N VAL A 244 -2.73 2.51 -16.15
CA VAL A 244 -4.04 2.42 -15.50
C VAL A 244 -4.46 0.94 -15.44
N THR A 245 -4.75 0.44 -14.24
CA THR A 245 -5.04 -1.00 -13.99
C THR A 245 -6.47 -1.26 -13.50
N THR A 246 -7.20 -0.21 -13.16
CA THR A 246 -8.58 -0.30 -12.65
C THR A 246 -9.44 0.75 -13.34
N PHE A 247 -10.56 0.31 -13.91
CA PHE A 247 -11.52 1.15 -14.61
C PHE A 247 -12.86 1.07 -13.90
N LEU A 248 -13.44 2.23 -13.58
CA LEU A 248 -14.79 2.34 -13.01
C LEU A 248 -15.72 2.90 -14.09
N GLU A 249 -16.70 2.12 -14.53
CA GLU A 249 -17.74 2.60 -15.43
C GLU A 249 -18.88 3.20 -14.61
N LEU A 250 -19.11 4.50 -14.78
CA LEU A 250 -20.23 5.23 -14.20
C LEU A 250 -21.34 5.31 -15.23
N GLY A 251 -22.46 4.66 -14.96
CA GLY A 251 -23.57 4.59 -15.91
C GLY A 251 -24.68 3.67 -15.42
N PRO A 252 -25.84 3.65 -16.11
CA PRO A 252 -27.00 2.86 -15.70
C PRO A 252 -26.85 1.34 -15.92
N ASP A 253 -25.80 0.90 -16.62
CA ASP A 253 -25.48 -0.50 -16.89
C ASP A 253 -23.97 -0.65 -17.14
N GLY A 254 -23.50 -1.88 -17.46
CA GLY A 254 -22.09 -2.17 -17.71
C GLY A 254 -21.70 -2.41 -19.17
N VAL A 255 -22.00 -1.46 -20.06
CA VAL A 255 -21.78 -1.58 -21.51
C VAL A 255 -20.30 -1.43 -21.85
N LEU A 256 -19.66 -0.37 -21.36
CA LEU A 256 -18.25 -0.08 -21.63
C LEU A 256 -17.33 -1.11 -20.98
N SER A 257 -17.71 -1.63 -19.81
CA SER A 257 -17.02 -2.74 -19.13
C SER A 257 -16.92 -3.98 -20.02
N GLY A 258 -17.94 -4.23 -20.84
CA GLY A 258 -17.90 -5.32 -21.83
C GLY A 258 -16.94 -5.07 -23.00
N MET A 259 -16.61 -3.80 -23.29
CA MET A 259 -15.73 -3.40 -24.39
C MET A 259 -14.25 -3.34 -23.99
N VAL A 260 -13.95 -3.04 -22.72
CA VAL A 260 -12.57 -3.02 -22.19
C VAL A 260 -11.95 -4.43 -22.11
N ALA A 261 -12.80 -5.48 -22.10
CA ALA A 261 -12.46 -6.89 -22.35
C ALA A 261 -11.34 -7.52 -21.46
N GLU A 262 -11.18 -7.10 -20.19
CA GLU A 262 -10.21 -7.69 -19.25
C GLU A 262 -10.64 -7.59 -17.77
N GLU A 263 -9.95 -8.33 -16.90
CA GLU A 263 -10.06 -8.24 -15.44
C GLU A 263 -9.63 -6.85 -14.94
N GLY A 264 -10.58 -5.93 -14.73
CA GLY A 264 -10.27 -4.63 -14.14
C GLY A 264 -11.26 -3.51 -14.39
N CYS A 265 -12.23 -3.71 -15.28
CA CYS A 265 -13.35 -2.80 -15.45
C CYS A 265 -14.55 -3.23 -14.60
N VAL A 266 -15.07 -2.32 -13.79
CA VAL A 266 -16.20 -2.55 -12.90
C VAL A 266 -17.30 -1.52 -13.15
N PRO A 267 -18.54 -1.95 -13.50
CA PRO A 267 -19.64 -1.03 -13.68
C PRO A 267 -20.30 -0.70 -12.35
N SER A 268 -20.65 0.56 -12.16
CA SER A 268 -21.39 1.06 -10.99
C SER A 268 -22.76 0.41 -10.85
N LEU A 269 -23.50 0.25 -11.95
CA LEU A 269 -24.84 -0.34 -11.98
C LEU A 269 -24.97 -1.45 -13.02
N ARG A 270 -26.00 -2.30 -12.83
CA ARG A 270 -26.42 -3.34 -13.78
C ARG A 270 -27.93 -3.44 -13.76
N ARG A 271 -28.55 -3.59 -14.93
CA ARG A 271 -30.02 -3.60 -15.11
C ARG A 271 -30.77 -4.57 -14.19
N ASP A 272 -30.21 -5.75 -13.94
CA ASP A 272 -30.87 -6.84 -13.22
C ASP A 272 -30.40 -7.00 -11.76
N VAL A 273 -29.72 -5.98 -11.21
CA VAL A 273 -29.21 -5.99 -9.83
C VAL A 273 -29.76 -4.76 -9.10
N PRO A 274 -30.27 -4.89 -7.85
CA PRO A 274 -30.63 -3.73 -7.03
C PRO A 274 -29.49 -2.71 -6.98
N GLU A 275 -29.80 -1.42 -7.14
CA GLU A 275 -28.79 -0.41 -7.45
C GLU A 275 -27.81 -0.22 -6.28
N ASP A 276 -28.32 -0.26 -5.04
CA ASP A 276 -27.53 -0.18 -3.81
C ASP A 276 -26.50 -1.32 -3.71
N ARG A 277 -26.95 -2.54 -4.01
CA ARG A 277 -26.12 -3.74 -3.99
C ARG A 277 -25.12 -3.73 -5.13
N ALA A 278 -25.52 -3.29 -6.33
CA ALA A 278 -24.63 -3.17 -7.47
C ALA A 278 -23.47 -2.22 -7.16
N LEU A 279 -23.81 -1.01 -6.68
CA LEU A 279 -22.83 0.00 -6.34
C LEU A 279 -21.91 -0.44 -5.19
N MET A 280 -22.45 -1.00 -4.11
CA MET A 280 -21.64 -1.47 -2.98
C MET A 280 -20.72 -2.64 -3.37
N THR A 281 -21.19 -3.51 -4.27
CA THR A 281 -20.34 -4.57 -4.85
C THR A 281 -19.19 -3.96 -5.65
N THR A 282 -19.44 -2.88 -6.39
CA THR A 282 -18.41 -2.17 -7.15
C THR A 282 -17.40 -1.49 -6.23
N VAL A 283 -17.83 -0.80 -5.18
CA VAL A 283 -16.94 -0.23 -4.15
C VAL A 283 -16.08 -1.31 -3.48
N ALA A 284 -16.67 -2.46 -3.13
CA ALA A 284 -15.93 -3.58 -2.56
C ALA A 284 -14.87 -4.14 -3.54
N ARG A 285 -15.17 -4.20 -4.84
CA ARG A 285 -14.21 -4.62 -5.87
C ARG A 285 -13.08 -3.61 -6.04
N LEU A 286 -13.37 -2.31 -6.01
CA LEU A 286 -12.35 -1.26 -6.05
C LEU A 286 -11.41 -1.40 -4.85
N HIS A 287 -11.95 -1.54 -3.64
CA HIS A 287 -11.17 -1.76 -2.42
C HIS A 287 -10.29 -3.02 -2.51
N ALA A 288 -10.85 -4.14 -2.99
CA ALA A 288 -10.09 -5.39 -3.17
C ALA A 288 -8.95 -5.27 -4.21
N ARG A 289 -9.03 -4.28 -5.11
CA ARG A 289 -7.97 -3.96 -6.09
C ARG A 289 -6.99 -2.90 -5.58
N GLY A 290 -7.11 -2.47 -4.33
CA GLY A 290 -6.21 -1.51 -3.70
C GLY A 290 -6.57 -0.04 -3.92
N VAL A 291 -7.78 0.26 -4.43
CA VAL A 291 -8.27 1.63 -4.48
C VAL A 291 -8.64 2.09 -3.06
N ASP A 292 -8.16 3.26 -2.67
CA ASP A 292 -8.49 3.85 -1.37
C ASP A 292 -9.97 4.23 -1.32
N VAL A 293 -10.68 3.63 -0.35
CA VAL A 293 -12.08 3.91 -0.04
C VAL A 293 -12.15 4.38 1.41
N ASP A 294 -12.75 5.54 1.62
CA ASP A 294 -12.99 6.09 2.94
C ASP A 294 -14.23 5.43 3.57
N TRP A 295 -14.01 4.29 4.22
CA TRP A 295 -15.07 3.52 4.86
C TRP A 295 -15.78 4.29 5.98
N GLU A 296 -15.12 5.26 6.62
CA GLU A 296 -15.78 6.12 7.61
C GLU A 296 -16.87 6.98 6.95
N LYS A 297 -16.58 7.56 5.78
CA LYS A 297 -17.59 8.28 4.98
C LYS A 297 -18.66 7.37 4.40
N VAL A 298 -18.32 6.16 3.97
CA VAL A 298 -19.31 5.17 3.49
C VAL A 298 -20.34 4.84 4.58
N PHE A 299 -19.89 4.71 5.84
CA PHE A 299 -20.77 4.40 6.96
C PHE A 299 -21.35 5.62 7.67
N ALA A 300 -20.94 6.84 7.31
CA ALA A 300 -21.44 8.07 7.93
C ALA A 300 -22.97 8.17 7.78
N GLY A 301 -23.65 8.52 8.87
CA GLY A 301 -25.11 8.64 8.88
C GLY A 301 -25.90 7.32 8.86
N THR A 302 -25.26 6.16 8.67
CA THR A 302 -25.93 4.85 8.66
C THR A 302 -26.26 4.30 10.06
N GLY A 303 -25.64 4.86 11.10
CA GLY A 303 -25.74 4.36 12.48
C GLY A 303 -24.85 3.13 12.76
N ALA A 304 -23.96 2.76 11.85
CA ALA A 304 -22.99 1.70 12.03
C ALA A 304 -22.11 1.92 13.27
N ARG A 305 -21.71 0.83 13.93
CA ARG A 305 -20.86 0.84 15.13
C ARG A 305 -19.76 -0.20 14.99
N ARG A 306 -18.59 0.09 15.58
CA ARG A 306 -17.52 -0.91 15.71
C ARG A 306 -17.95 -1.99 16.70
N ILE A 307 -17.69 -3.24 16.33
CA ILE A 307 -17.90 -4.42 17.15
C ILE A 307 -16.61 -5.24 17.16
N ASP A 308 -16.42 -6.06 18.19
CA ASP A 308 -15.30 -6.98 18.22
C ASP A 308 -15.48 -8.08 17.15
N LEU A 309 -14.42 -8.31 16.38
CA LEU A 309 -14.32 -9.36 15.38
C LEU A 309 -13.14 -10.29 15.73
N PRO A 310 -13.10 -11.53 15.19
CA PRO A 310 -11.92 -12.39 15.32
C PRO A 310 -10.65 -11.66 14.89
N THR A 311 -9.54 -11.94 15.59
CA THR A 311 -8.22 -11.40 15.23
C THR A 311 -7.72 -12.03 13.92
N TYR A 312 -6.61 -11.50 13.39
CA TYR A 312 -6.00 -12.02 12.16
C TYR A 312 -5.76 -13.54 12.24
N ALA A 313 -6.26 -14.26 11.24
CA ALA A 313 -6.08 -15.70 11.12
C ALA A 313 -4.69 -15.99 10.54
N PHE A 314 -3.67 -16.00 11.40
CA PHE A 314 -2.29 -16.29 11.01
C PHE A 314 -2.20 -17.59 10.19
N GLN A 315 -1.60 -17.48 8.99
CA GLN A 315 -1.27 -18.64 8.15
C GLN A 315 0.04 -19.25 8.67
N HIS A 316 -0.07 -19.97 9.79
CA HIS A 316 1.09 -20.50 10.50
C HIS A 316 1.92 -21.42 9.60
N GLN A 317 3.21 -21.12 9.51
CA GLN A 317 4.22 -22.07 9.08
C GLN A 317 5.08 -22.44 10.29
N ARG A 318 5.48 -23.70 10.36
CA ARG A 318 6.44 -24.14 11.35
C ARG A 318 7.81 -23.59 10.95
N TYR A 319 8.19 -22.48 11.56
CA TYR A 319 9.57 -22.03 11.54
C TYR A 319 10.31 -22.72 12.67
N TRP A 320 11.11 -23.70 12.31
CA TRP A 320 12.01 -24.40 13.20
C TRP A 320 13.34 -24.55 12.48
N ILE A 321 14.45 -24.30 13.16
CA ILE A 321 15.77 -24.54 12.57
C ILE A 321 15.94 -26.06 12.51
N GLU A 322 15.63 -26.62 11.35
CA GLU A 322 16.04 -27.97 10.98
C GLU A 322 17.47 -27.84 10.49
N GLY A 323 18.42 -28.28 11.30
CA GLY A 323 19.81 -28.21 10.93
C GLY A 323 20.09 -29.23 9.84
N ASP A 324 20.23 -28.75 8.60
CA ASP A 324 21.07 -29.43 7.63
C ASP A 324 22.50 -29.25 8.15
N GLY A 325 23.06 -30.36 8.65
CA GLY A 325 24.45 -30.40 9.06
C GLY A 325 25.30 -29.74 7.99
N PRO A 326 26.31 -28.92 8.35
CA PRO A 326 27.32 -28.58 7.38
C PRO A 326 27.81 -29.91 6.79
N ALA A 327 27.92 -29.98 5.47
CA ALA A 327 28.91 -30.87 4.88
C ALA A 327 30.19 -30.54 5.66
N VAL A 328 30.57 -31.47 6.54
CA VAL A 328 31.75 -31.33 7.39
C VAL A 328 32.83 -30.91 6.42
N LEU A 329 33.35 -29.68 6.56
CA LEU A 329 34.61 -29.35 5.93
C LEU A 329 35.55 -30.39 6.51
N GLU A 330 35.85 -31.43 5.73
CA GLU A 330 36.79 -32.47 6.09
C GLU A 330 38.08 -31.75 6.45
N THR A 331 38.26 -31.47 7.74
CA THR A 331 39.59 -31.50 8.31
C THR A 331 40.12 -32.85 7.90
N VAL A 332 41.05 -32.84 6.93
CA VAL A 332 41.71 -34.03 6.42
C VAL A 332 42.33 -34.70 7.64
N ALA A 333 41.59 -35.64 8.23
CA ALA A 333 42.14 -36.52 9.25
C ALA A 333 43.29 -37.26 8.59
N GLU A 334 44.39 -37.47 9.31
CA GLU A 334 45.47 -38.29 8.78
C GLU A 334 44.86 -39.63 8.31
N PRO A 335 45.25 -40.17 7.14
CA PRO A 335 44.61 -41.37 6.57
C PRO A 335 44.53 -42.57 7.53
N ALA A 336 45.46 -42.63 8.49
CA ALA A 336 45.48 -43.62 9.56
C ALA A 336 44.30 -43.48 10.55
N ASP A 337 43.91 -42.26 10.91
CA ASP A 337 42.77 -41.99 11.80
C ASP A 337 41.44 -42.33 11.12
N ALA A 338 41.29 -42.00 9.84
CA ALA A 338 40.08 -42.31 9.09
C ALA A 338 39.85 -43.84 8.97
N ALA A 339 40.90 -44.59 8.61
CA ALA A 339 40.83 -46.04 8.47
C ALA A 339 40.60 -46.76 9.81
N PHE A 340 41.22 -46.28 10.90
CA PHE A 340 40.98 -46.83 12.24
C PHE A 340 39.52 -46.70 12.65
N TRP A 341 38.95 -45.53 12.42
CA TRP A 341 37.60 -45.21 12.81
C TRP A 341 36.52 -45.86 11.94
N GLU A 342 36.80 -46.11 10.65
CA GLU A 342 35.91 -46.89 9.77
C GLU A 342 35.74 -48.34 10.25
N ILE A 343 36.82 -48.92 10.78
CA ILE A 343 36.79 -50.25 11.41
C ILE A 343 35.94 -50.21 12.70
N VAL A 344 36.06 -49.14 13.49
CA VAL A 344 35.27 -48.97 14.73
C VAL A 344 33.77 -48.77 14.43
N ASP A 345 33.43 -48.00 13.39
CA ASP A 345 32.03 -47.73 12.99
C ASP A 345 31.35 -48.94 12.36
N SER A 346 32.08 -49.75 11.59
CA SER A 346 31.57 -50.98 10.97
C SER A 346 31.34 -52.13 11.96
N GLY A 347 31.83 -51.99 13.20
CA GLY A 347 31.71 -53.03 14.22
C GLY A 347 32.58 -54.26 13.96
N ASP A 348 33.61 -54.15 13.12
CA ASP A 348 34.52 -55.25 12.77
C ASP A 348 35.57 -55.47 13.87
N ALA A 349 35.19 -56.24 14.88
CA ALA A 349 36.05 -56.58 16.02
C ALA A 349 37.32 -57.34 15.60
N GLU A 350 37.27 -58.19 14.56
CA GLU A 350 38.43 -58.96 14.11
C GLU A 350 39.47 -58.07 13.42
N SER A 351 39.03 -57.13 12.59
CA SER A 351 39.92 -56.16 11.94
C SER A 351 40.50 -55.17 12.94
N LEU A 352 39.72 -54.73 13.93
CA LEU A 352 40.23 -53.84 14.98
C LEU A 352 41.24 -54.57 15.88
N ALA A 353 40.95 -55.82 16.25
CA ALA A 353 41.84 -56.68 17.01
C ALA A 353 43.19 -56.89 16.31
N ARG A 354 43.18 -57.12 14.99
CA ARG A 354 44.42 -57.21 14.20
C ARG A 354 45.23 -55.91 14.20
N SER A 355 44.56 -54.77 14.04
CA SER A 355 45.22 -53.45 14.01
C SER A 355 45.83 -53.06 15.36
N LEU A 356 45.13 -53.36 16.47
CA LEU A 356 45.58 -53.08 17.83
C LEU A 356 46.41 -54.22 18.46
N ARG A 357 46.53 -55.37 17.76
CA ARG A 357 47.17 -56.61 18.23
C ARG A 357 46.58 -57.15 19.54
N LEU A 358 45.26 -57.16 19.63
CA LEU A 358 44.48 -57.67 20.76
C LEU A 358 43.71 -58.95 20.38
N ASP A 359 43.16 -59.64 21.38
CA ASP A 359 42.17 -60.69 21.17
C ASP A 359 40.80 -60.06 20.87
N ALA A 360 40.09 -60.57 19.87
CA ALA A 360 38.77 -60.07 19.47
C ALA A 360 37.76 -60.19 20.62
N ALA A 361 37.86 -61.23 21.45
CA ALA A 361 36.99 -61.41 22.62
C ALA A 361 37.12 -60.28 23.67
N ALA A 362 38.24 -59.55 23.68
CA ALA A 362 38.44 -58.41 24.58
C ALA A 362 37.72 -57.14 24.09
N LEU A 363 37.24 -57.11 22.83
CA LEU A 363 36.63 -55.94 22.21
C LEU A 363 35.09 -55.98 22.21
N ASP A 364 34.45 -57.11 22.51
CA ASP A 364 32.99 -57.28 22.47
C ASP A 364 32.23 -56.25 23.33
N GLY A 365 32.80 -55.80 24.44
CA GLY A 365 32.23 -54.74 25.29
C GLY A 365 32.75 -53.32 24.99
N VAL A 366 33.96 -53.19 24.44
CA VAL A 366 34.65 -51.90 24.25
C VAL A 366 34.29 -51.27 22.90
N LEU A 367 34.12 -52.10 21.86
CA LEU A 367 33.82 -51.66 20.50
C LEU A 367 32.47 -50.93 20.39
N PRO A 368 31.36 -51.45 20.94
CA PRO A 368 30.10 -50.71 20.99
C PRO A 368 30.19 -49.40 21.80
N ALA A 369 31.01 -49.39 22.86
CA ALA A 369 31.22 -48.21 23.70
C ALA A 369 32.02 -47.11 22.97
N LEU A 370 33.07 -47.48 22.22
CA LEU A 370 33.87 -46.56 21.39
C LEU A 370 33.06 -45.99 20.22
N SER A 371 32.28 -46.82 19.52
CA SER A 371 31.37 -46.35 18.46
C SER A 371 30.30 -45.39 19.02
N SER A 372 29.73 -45.71 20.18
CA SER A 372 28.76 -44.84 20.86
C SER A 372 29.38 -43.55 21.39
N TRP A 373 30.64 -43.58 21.85
CA TRP A 373 31.39 -42.39 22.26
C TRP A 373 31.68 -41.46 21.07
N ARG A 374 32.15 -42.01 19.95
CA ARG A 374 32.44 -41.22 18.74
C ARG A 374 31.18 -40.62 18.13
N ARG A 375 30.08 -41.38 18.09
CA ARG A 375 28.79 -40.86 17.64
C ARG A 375 28.32 -39.69 18.49
N ARG A 376 28.40 -39.80 19.81
CA ARG A 376 28.08 -38.68 20.74
C ARG A 376 28.99 -37.48 20.51
N HIS A 377 30.28 -37.67 20.32
CA HIS A 377 31.21 -36.57 20.05
C HIS A 377 30.97 -35.90 18.68
N GLN A 378 30.62 -36.65 17.64
CA GLN A 378 30.26 -36.10 16.34
C GLN A 378 28.93 -35.35 16.39
N GLU A 379 27.91 -35.91 17.05
CA GLU A 379 26.63 -35.23 17.32
C GLU A 379 26.87 -33.93 18.10
N GLN A 380 27.71 -33.94 19.12
CA GLN A 380 28.02 -32.77 19.93
C GLN A 380 28.82 -31.71 19.16
N ALA A 381 29.77 -32.11 18.31
CA ALA A 381 30.52 -31.20 17.45
C ALA A 381 29.63 -30.54 16.38
N VAL A 382 28.65 -31.26 15.83
CA VAL A 382 27.63 -30.70 14.92
C VAL A 382 26.73 -29.72 15.65
N LEU A 383 26.26 -30.07 16.85
CA LEU A 383 25.46 -29.20 17.71
C LEU A 383 26.23 -27.92 18.09
N ASP A 384 27.52 -28.03 18.42
CA ASP A 384 28.38 -26.88 18.70
C ASP A 384 28.58 -26.01 17.46
N GLY A 385 28.65 -26.62 16.26
CA GLY A 385 28.75 -25.90 14.98
C GLY A 385 27.51 -25.07 14.62
N TRP A 386 26.33 -25.40 15.16
CA TRP A 386 25.07 -24.66 14.96
C TRP A 386 24.81 -23.58 16.01
N ARG A 387 25.61 -23.53 17.08
CA ARG A 387 25.42 -22.55 18.13
C ARG A 387 25.94 -21.19 17.68
N TYR A 388 25.09 -20.18 17.77
CA TYR A 388 25.49 -18.79 17.72
C TYR A 388 25.45 -18.22 19.13
N ARG A 389 26.39 -17.33 19.42
CA ARG A 389 26.39 -16.56 20.67
C ARG A 389 26.55 -15.09 20.35
N MET A 390 25.95 -14.27 21.21
CA MET A 390 26.18 -12.83 21.16
C MET A 390 27.54 -12.54 21.79
N VAL A 391 28.32 -11.71 21.12
CA VAL A 391 29.54 -11.11 21.67
C VAL A 391 29.48 -9.61 21.49
N TRP A 392 30.20 -8.91 22.35
CA TRP A 392 30.28 -7.46 22.34
C TRP A 392 31.68 -7.06 21.88
N ARG A 393 31.77 -6.41 20.72
CA ARG A 393 33.06 -6.00 20.14
C ARG A 393 33.32 -4.54 20.42
N PRO A 394 34.54 -4.16 20.87
CA PRO A 394 34.88 -2.76 21.08
C PRO A 394 34.64 -1.93 19.82
N VAL A 395 34.00 -0.78 19.98
CA VAL A 395 33.82 0.24 18.96
C VAL A 395 34.26 1.59 19.52
N ALA A 396 34.71 2.49 18.65
CA ALA A 396 35.15 3.82 18.99
C ALA A 396 34.22 4.84 18.31
N PRO A 397 33.00 5.05 18.83
CA PRO A 397 32.10 6.05 18.27
C PRO A 397 32.74 7.43 18.48
N GLU A 398 32.94 8.14 17.37
CA GLU A 398 33.51 9.49 17.35
C GLU A 398 32.41 10.50 17.04
N LEU A 399 32.44 11.65 17.71
CA LEU A 399 31.57 12.78 17.36
C LEU A 399 32.18 13.51 16.16
N ALA A 400 31.52 13.52 15.00
CA ALA A 400 31.98 14.37 13.90
C ALA A 400 31.98 15.86 14.30
N ALA A 401 33.02 16.56 13.88
CA ALA A 401 33.11 18.01 14.07
C ALA A 401 32.08 18.72 13.18
N GLY A 402 31.05 19.32 13.77
CA GLY A 402 30.17 20.28 13.06
C GLY A 402 28.66 20.07 13.14
N ALA A 403 28.13 19.21 14.02
CA ALA A 403 26.68 18.98 14.09
C ALA A 403 25.90 20.05 14.91
N ALA A 404 26.11 21.33 14.59
CA ALA A 404 25.64 22.48 15.35
C ALA A 404 24.20 22.96 15.03
N ASP A 405 23.46 22.29 14.14
CA ASP A 405 22.12 22.72 13.69
C ASP A 405 21.06 21.60 13.71
N ALA A 406 21.18 20.63 14.64
CA ALA A 406 20.15 19.61 14.82
C ALA A 406 18.98 20.17 15.65
N GLY A 407 17.73 19.86 15.27
CA GLY A 407 16.54 20.22 16.05
C GLY A 407 16.50 19.63 17.47
N PRO A 408 15.41 19.80 18.24
CA PRO A 408 15.38 19.38 19.64
C PRO A 408 15.44 17.85 19.77
N TRP A 409 16.07 17.36 20.84
CA TRP A 409 15.99 15.98 21.30
C TRP A 409 14.81 15.83 22.26
N LEU A 410 13.88 14.95 21.94
CA LEU A 410 12.82 14.57 22.87
C LEU A 410 13.38 13.58 23.89
N LEU A 411 13.33 13.93 25.18
CA LEU A 411 13.77 13.07 26.27
C LEU A 411 12.55 12.57 27.05
N LEU A 412 12.23 11.29 26.90
CA LEU A 412 11.08 10.66 27.54
C LEU A 412 11.53 10.08 28.88
N VAL A 413 10.95 10.56 29.97
CA VAL A 413 11.37 10.21 31.34
C VAL A 413 10.19 9.63 32.11
N PRO A 414 10.34 8.47 32.78
CA PRO A 414 9.29 7.96 33.65
C PRO A 414 9.10 8.91 34.84
N ALA A 415 7.89 9.44 35.03
CA ALA A 415 7.63 10.50 36.00
C ALA A 415 8.06 10.10 37.42
N GLY A 416 8.93 10.93 38.02
CA GLY A 416 9.46 10.70 39.36
C GLY A 416 10.39 9.49 39.50
N HIS A 417 10.89 8.94 38.39
CA HIS A 417 11.89 7.86 38.35
C HIS A 417 13.05 8.25 37.41
N ALA A 418 14.23 7.64 37.62
CA ALA A 418 15.41 7.84 36.78
C ALA A 418 15.93 9.30 36.64
N GLU A 419 15.57 10.20 37.55
CA GLU A 419 15.91 11.63 37.47
C GLU A 419 17.41 11.91 37.32
N ALA A 420 18.25 11.17 38.04
CA ALA A 420 19.70 11.31 37.93
C ALA A 420 20.21 10.98 36.52
N MET A 421 19.66 9.95 35.88
CA MET A 421 19.99 9.59 34.50
C MET A 421 19.42 10.60 33.51
N ALA A 422 18.22 11.13 33.74
CA ALA A 422 17.62 12.17 32.93
C ALA A 422 18.45 13.45 32.93
N GLU A 423 18.92 13.90 34.10
CA GLU A 423 19.81 15.06 34.22
C GLU A 423 21.17 14.81 33.58
N ALA A 424 21.77 13.63 33.79
CA ALA A 424 23.04 13.26 33.20
C ALA A 424 23.00 13.23 31.67
N THR A 425 21.97 12.62 31.08
CA THR A 425 21.78 12.52 29.63
C THR A 425 21.39 13.86 29.01
N SER A 426 20.52 14.62 29.65
CA SER A 426 20.15 15.98 29.24
C SER A 426 21.35 16.92 29.23
N GLY A 427 22.16 16.89 30.29
CA GLY A 427 23.39 17.67 30.38
C GLY A 427 24.42 17.28 29.33
N ALA A 428 24.55 15.98 29.03
CA ALA A 428 25.45 15.50 27.99
C ALA A 428 25.04 15.92 26.58
N LEU A 429 23.75 15.78 26.24
CA LEU A 429 23.20 16.26 24.96
C LEU A 429 23.40 17.78 24.81
N THR A 430 23.12 18.54 25.87
CA THR A 430 23.28 20.00 25.91
C THR A 430 24.73 20.43 25.74
N ALA A 431 25.66 19.78 26.46
CA ALA A 431 27.10 20.06 26.36
C ALA A 431 27.68 19.79 24.97
N ASN A 432 27.01 18.95 24.17
CA ASN A 432 27.37 18.60 22.80
C ASN A 432 26.46 19.27 21.76
N GLY A 433 25.87 20.42 22.11
CA GLY A 433 25.14 21.30 21.19
C GLY A 433 23.70 20.88 20.88
N GLY A 434 23.15 19.84 21.53
CA GLY A 434 21.75 19.48 21.41
C GLY A 434 20.85 20.33 22.31
N ARG A 435 19.63 20.64 21.85
CA ARG A 435 18.57 21.21 22.70
C ARG A 435 17.68 20.08 23.20
N VAL A 436 17.43 19.98 24.49
CA VAL A 436 16.64 18.87 25.08
C VAL A 436 15.26 19.35 25.50
N VAL A 437 14.24 18.60 25.11
CA VAL A 437 12.84 18.83 25.46
C VAL A 437 12.35 17.63 26.24
N ARG A 438 12.14 17.81 27.55
CA ARG A 438 11.71 16.74 28.45
C ARG A 438 10.20 16.48 28.35
N VAL A 439 9.83 15.21 28.33
CA VAL A 439 8.46 14.71 28.40
C VAL A 439 8.40 13.70 29.56
N ASP A 440 7.71 14.08 30.64
CA ASP A 440 7.41 13.19 31.75
C ASP A 440 6.21 12.29 31.41
N VAL A 441 6.36 10.98 31.63
CA VAL A 441 5.35 9.95 31.30
C VAL A 441 4.93 9.22 32.58
N ASP A 442 3.63 9.26 32.91
CA ASP A 442 3.03 8.62 34.08
C ASP A 442 1.81 7.76 33.72
N GLY A 443 2.04 6.74 32.88
CA GLY A 443 1.02 5.73 32.56
C GLY A 443 -0.09 6.22 31.64
N GLU A 444 0.16 7.26 30.84
CA GLU A 444 -0.77 7.71 29.83
C GLU A 444 -0.99 6.61 28.78
N GLY A 445 -2.25 6.39 28.40
CA GLY A 445 -2.57 5.59 27.21
C GLY A 445 -2.14 6.30 25.91
N ARG A 446 -2.14 5.56 24.81
CA ARG A 446 -1.69 6.02 23.47
C ARG A 446 -2.11 7.44 23.09
N LYS A 447 -3.40 7.79 23.23
CA LYS A 447 -3.90 9.13 22.90
C LYS A 447 -3.31 10.22 23.81
N GLY A 448 -3.25 9.96 25.11
CA GLY A 448 -2.72 10.91 26.09
C GLY A 448 -1.24 11.17 25.86
N LEU A 449 -0.45 10.11 25.62
CA LEU A 449 0.97 10.27 25.32
C LEU A 449 1.21 11.00 23.99
N ALA A 450 0.42 10.71 22.95
CA ALA A 450 0.48 11.45 21.69
C ALA A 450 0.16 12.95 21.86
N GLU A 451 -0.83 13.29 22.69
CA GLU A 451 -1.15 14.69 23.01
C GLU A 451 -0.03 15.39 23.78
N LEU A 452 0.57 14.71 24.76
CA LEU A 452 1.72 15.24 25.52
C LEU A 452 2.92 15.51 24.61
N VAL A 453 3.27 14.55 23.75
CA VAL A 453 4.39 14.72 22.80
C VAL A 453 4.08 15.84 21.81
N ARG A 454 2.87 15.89 21.24
CA ARG A 454 2.46 16.96 20.33
C ARG A 454 2.56 18.34 20.98
N ALA A 455 2.07 18.49 22.20
CA ALA A 455 2.13 19.76 22.91
C ALA A 455 3.58 20.26 23.11
N ARG A 456 4.56 19.35 23.26
CA ARG A 456 5.97 19.71 23.33
C ARG A 456 6.58 20.05 21.98
N LEU A 457 6.19 19.33 20.93
CA LEU A 457 6.62 19.62 19.56
C LEU A 457 6.09 20.98 19.07
N ASP A 458 4.83 21.30 19.34
CA ASP A 458 4.21 22.56 18.91
C ASP A 458 4.82 23.78 19.62
N ALA A 459 5.33 23.59 20.83
CA ALA A 459 5.99 24.64 21.62
C ALA A 459 7.43 24.93 21.17
N GLU A 460 8.03 24.06 20.35
CA GLU A 460 9.44 24.09 20.04
C GLU A 460 9.67 24.19 18.52
N PRO A 461 10.43 25.17 18.02
CA PRO A 461 10.66 25.31 16.59
C PRO A 461 11.58 24.19 16.07
N GLY A 462 11.19 23.62 14.92
CA GLY A 462 11.96 22.64 14.15
C GLY A 462 11.56 21.18 14.39
N THR A 463 11.95 20.30 13.48
CA THR A 463 11.74 18.85 13.60
C THR A 463 12.71 18.24 14.62
N PRO A 464 12.30 17.27 15.44
CA PRO A 464 13.21 16.64 16.40
C PRO A 464 14.42 16.00 15.72
N ALA A 465 15.60 16.18 16.33
CA ALA A 465 16.82 15.52 15.88
C ALA A 465 16.84 14.02 16.23
N GLY A 466 16.13 13.65 17.30
CA GLY A 466 16.04 12.29 17.79
C GLY A 466 15.17 12.21 19.03
N VAL A 467 14.81 10.98 19.40
CA VAL A 467 14.02 10.67 20.59
C VAL A 467 14.85 9.74 21.47
N LEU A 468 15.14 10.16 22.70
CA LEU A 468 15.80 9.32 23.71
C LEU A 468 14.78 8.91 24.76
N SER A 469 14.51 7.61 24.86
CA SER A 469 13.59 7.03 25.84
C SER A 469 14.34 6.45 27.02
N LEU A 470 14.07 6.99 28.22
CA LEU A 470 14.51 6.45 29.51
C LEU A 470 13.42 5.61 30.18
N LEU A 471 12.29 5.37 29.49
CA LEU A 471 11.11 4.69 30.04
C LEU A 471 11.44 3.28 30.55
N ALA A 472 12.38 2.59 29.90
CA ALA A 472 12.85 1.27 30.31
C ALA A 472 13.38 1.21 31.75
N LEU A 473 13.80 2.34 32.32
CA LEU A 473 14.31 2.42 33.70
C LEU A 473 13.20 2.33 34.76
N ASP A 474 11.92 2.39 34.37
CA ASP A 474 10.81 2.12 35.27
C ASP A 474 10.48 0.62 35.32
N GLU A 475 11.15 -0.09 36.24
CA GLU A 475 10.98 -1.53 36.45
C GLU A 475 9.79 -1.91 37.32
N ARG A 476 9.00 -0.92 37.80
CA ARG A 476 7.83 -1.21 38.63
C ARG A 476 6.82 -2.03 37.82
N PRO A 477 6.09 -2.98 38.44
CA PRO A 477 5.04 -3.72 37.75
C PRO A 477 3.96 -2.80 37.18
N ASP A 478 3.50 -3.12 35.97
CA ASP A 478 2.38 -2.42 35.36
C ASP A 478 1.06 -2.77 36.09
N PRO A 479 0.20 -1.79 36.42
CA PRO A 479 -1.06 -2.04 37.14
C PRO A 479 -2.06 -2.93 36.38
N GLU A 480 -2.09 -2.85 35.04
CA GLU A 480 -3.00 -3.62 34.18
C GLU A 480 -2.37 -4.94 33.73
N HIS A 481 -1.03 -4.97 33.63
CA HIS A 481 -0.25 -6.11 33.16
C HIS A 481 0.88 -6.47 34.13
N ALA A 482 0.56 -7.05 35.29
CA ALA A 482 1.51 -7.33 36.37
C ALA A 482 2.76 -8.17 35.99
N SER A 483 2.74 -8.89 34.86
CA SER A 483 3.90 -9.62 34.33
C SER A 483 4.88 -8.75 33.53
N LEU A 484 4.54 -7.49 33.27
CA LEU A 484 5.33 -6.51 32.53
C LEU A 484 5.74 -5.36 33.46
N SER A 485 6.86 -4.73 33.16
CA SER A 485 7.23 -3.45 33.79
C SER A 485 6.46 -2.30 33.13
N ARG A 486 6.23 -1.23 33.89
CA ARG A 486 5.70 0.03 33.37
C ARG A 486 6.57 0.58 32.22
N GLY A 487 7.89 0.41 32.30
CA GLY A 487 8.80 0.80 31.23
C GLY A 487 8.54 0.07 29.92
N MET A 488 8.18 -1.22 29.97
CA MET A 488 7.81 -2.01 28.79
C MET A 488 6.51 -1.50 28.15
N THR A 489 5.45 -1.37 28.94
CA THR A 489 4.13 -0.93 28.44
C THR A 489 4.18 0.52 27.93
N ALA A 490 4.92 1.40 28.61
CA ALA A 490 5.14 2.77 28.18
C ALA A 490 5.98 2.85 26.89
N THR A 491 6.97 1.97 26.69
CA THR A 491 7.75 1.91 25.43
C THR A 491 6.88 1.53 24.25
N VAL A 492 6.00 0.53 24.39
CA VAL A 492 5.04 0.17 23.33
C VAL A 492 4.10 1.35 23.02
N THR A 493 3.61 2.00 24.06
CA THR A 493 2.71 3.16 23.93
C THR A 493 3.40 4.34 23.25
N LEU A 494 4.68 4.59 23.55
CA LEU A 494 5.50 5.61 22.90
C LEU A 494 5.61 5.38 21.40
N VAL A 495 5.98 4.16 20.97
CA VAL A 495 6.11 3.85 19.53
C VAL A 495 4.80 4.09 18.79
N GLN A 496 3.68 3.62 19.36
CA GLN A 496 2.35 3.84 18.78
C GLN A 496 2.00 5.32 18.69
N SER A 497 2.38 6.11 19.69
CA SER A 497 2.12 7.55 19.75
C SER A 497 2.98 8.32 18.74
N LEU A 498 4.26 7.99 18.61
CA LEU A 498 5.15 8.60 17.60
C LEU A 498 4.65 8.31 16.18
N LYS A 499 4.13 7.11 15.94
CA LYS A 499 3.50 6.74 14.67
C LYS A 499 2.25 7.57 14.38
N ASP A 500 1.37 7.78 15.37
CA ASP A 500 0.17 8.60 15.21
C ASP A 500 0.48 10.08 14.93
N LEU A 501 1.68 10.52 15.27
CA LEU A 501 2.19 11.88 15.06
C LEU A 501 3.06 12.00 13.80
N ASP A 502 3.28 10.92 13.06
CA ASP A 502 4.21 10.85 11.93
C ASP A 502 5.63 11.37 12.28
N VAL A 503 6.08 11.14 13.52
CA VAL A 503 7.44 11.53 13.94
C VAL A 503 8.45 10.55 13.33
N THR A 504 9.30 11.04 12.44
CA THR A 504 10.33 10.25 11.75
C THR A 504 11.71 10.34 12.40
N ALA A 505 11.84 11.06 13.51
CA ALA A 505 13.11 11.18 14.23
C ALA A 505 13.54 9.83 14.83
N PRO A 506 14.85 9.51 14.84
CA PRO A 506 15.33 8.21 15.32
C PRO A 506 15.05 8.01 16.82
N LEU A 507 14.35 6.92 17.15
CA LEU A 507 14.07 6.49 18.51
C LEU A 507 15.19 5.62 19.07
N TRP A 508 15.78 6.07 20.17
CA TRP A 508 16.74 5.35 20.98
C TRP A 508 16.14 4.94 22.32
N CYS A 509 16.23 3.67 22.67
CA CYS A 509 15.82 3.17 23.99
C CYS A 509 17.06 2.94 24.86
N LEU A 510 17.15 3.66 25.98
CA LEU A 510 18.24 3.54 26.94
C LEU A 510 17.88 2.56 28.05
N THR A 511 18.80 1.65 28.33
CA THR A 511 18.76 0.71 29.45
C THR A 511 19.99 0.90 30.34
N SER A 512 19.95 0.35 31.56
CA SER A 512 21.07 0.39 32.48
C SER A 512 21.37 -0.98 33.08
N GLY A 513 22.54 -1.53 32.75
CA GLY A 513 22.97 -2.85 33.22
C GLY A 513 22.10 -4.00 32.72
N ALA A 514 21.39 -3.84 31.60
CA ALA A 514 20.52 -4.84 31.01
C ALA A 514 21.29 -5.91 30.20
N VAL A 515 22.55 -5.65 29.85
CA VAL A 515 23.38 -6.57 29.06
C VAL A 515 24.76 -6.78 29.67
N ALA A 516 25.27 -8.00 29.56
CA ALA A 516 26.65 -8.34 29.93
C ALA A 516 27.57 -8.24 28.71
N VAL A 517 28.60 -7.38 28.79
CA VAL A 517 29.60 -7.19 27.73
C VAL A 517 30.67 -8.30 27.73
N GLN A 518 30.93 -8.90 28.90
CA GLN A 518 31.87 -10.00 29.12
C GLN A 518 31.13 -11.20 29.72
N GLU A 519 31.70 -12.41 29.61
CA GLU A 519 31.06 -13.65 30.10
C GLU A 519 30.78 -13.63 31.61
N ASP A 520 31.62 -12.93 32.36
CA ASP A 520 31.56 -12.74 33.81
C ASP A 520 30.85 -11.43 34.19
N GLY A 521 30.26 -10.72 33.22
CA GLY A 521 29.58 -9.46 33.43
C GLY A 521 28.22 -9.63 34.12
N GLU A 522 27.96 -8.85 35.16
CA GLU A 522 26.66 -8.83 35.84
C GLU A 522 25.57 -8.17 34.97
N VAL A 523 24.47 -8.88 34.74
CA VAL A 523 23.19 -8.28 34.35
C VAL A 523 22.48 -7.88 35.65
N ARG A 524 22.16 -6.58 35.79
CA ARG A 524 21.64 -6.00 37.04
C ARG A 524 20.13 -5.80 37.04
N SER A 525 19.48 -6.01 35.90
CA SER A 525 18.05 -5.87 35.72
C SER A 525 17.46 -7.15 35.15
N GLU A 526 16.38 -7.63 35.77
CA GLU A 526 15.61 -8.77 35.24
C GLU A 526 14.58 -8.32 34.18
N SER A 527 14.17 -7.04 34.20
CA SER A 527 13.06 -6.53 33.37
C SER A 527 13.53 -5.82 32.10
N GLN A 528 14.64 -5.07 32.16
CA GLN A 528 15.16 -4.31 31.02
C GLN A 528 15.69 -5.14 29.84
N PRO A 529 16.19 -6.40 30.00
CA PRO A 529 16.54 -7.23 28.85
C PRO A 529 15.37 -7.47 27.88
N ALA A 530 14.12 -7.42 28.38
CA ALA A 530 12.95 -7.55 27.53
C ALA A 530 12.83 -6.39 26.52
N ILE A 531 13.30 -5.18 26.88
CA ILE A 531 13.35 -4.01 25.98
C ILE A 531 14.28 -4.27 24.79
N TRP A 532 15.36 -5.02 24.99
CA TRP A 532 16.26 -5.41 23.90
C TRP A 532 15.60 -6.39 22.93
N GLY A 533 14.77 -7.30 23.46
CA GLY A 533 13.91 -8.18 22.65
C GLY A 533 12.89 -7.38 21.84
N LEU A 534 12.15 -6.49 22.50
CA LEU A 534 11.17 -5.61 21.85
C LEU A 534 11.82 -4.71 20.78
N GLY A 535 12.93 -4.05 21.10
CA GLY A 535 13.63 -3.16 20.19
C GLY A 535 14.10 -3.85 18.90
N THR A 536 14.48 -5.13 18.99
CA THR A 536 14.83 -5.92 17.79
C THR A 536 13.63 -6.12 16.87
N VAL A 537 12.41 -6.27 17.42
CA VAL A 537 11.18 -6.35 16.63
C VAL A 537 10.81 -4.99 16.05
N LEU A 538 10.90 -3.93 16.86
CA LEU A 538 10.61 -2.56 16.44
C LEU A 538 11.53 -2.08 15.31
N ALA A 539 12.80 -2.48 15.31
CA ALA A 539 13.73 -2.19 14.23
C ALA A 539 13.26 -2.73 12.87
N LEU A 540 12.56 -3.88 12.86
CA LEU A 540 12.01 -4.50 11.65
C LEU A 540 10.68 -3.87 11.24
N ASP A 541 9.83 -3.52 12.20
CA ASP A 541 8.51 -2.93 11.95
C ASP A 541 8.59 -1.44 11.55
N HIS A 542 9.59 -0.72 12.06
CA HIS A 542 9.73 0.74 11.91
C HIS A 542 11.15 1.19 11.50
N PRO A 543 11.75 0.66 10.42
CA PRO A 543 13.16 0.86 10.10
C PRO A 543 13.55 2.32 9.80
N ARG A 544 12.60 3.18 9.43
CA ARG A 544 12.87 4.60 9.11
C ARG A 544 12.93 5.51 10.34
N ALA A 545 12.29 5.11 11.44
CA ALA A 545 12.19 5.91 12.67
C ALA A 545 12.96 5.26 13.83
N TRP A 546 13.63 4.13 13.59
CA TRP A 546 14.40 3.43 14.61
C TRP A 546 15.82 3.96 14.68
N GLY A 547 16.26 4.35 15.87
CA GLY A 547 17.63 4.76 16.16
C GLY A 547 18.46 3.60 16.72
N GLY A 548 17.99 2.97 17.79
CA GLY A 548 18.68 1.81 18.37
C GLY A 548 18.44 1.55 19.86
N LEU A 549 19.20 0.61 20.39
CA LEU A 549 19.27 0.21 21.79
C LEU A 549 20.63 0.60 22.36
N VAL A 550 20.63 1.28 23.49
CA VAL A 550 21.85 1.63 24.22
C VAL A 550 21.77 1.20 25.68
N ASP A 551 22.81 0.55 26.19
CA ASP A 551 22.89 0.17 27.60
C ASP A 551 24.09 0.85 28.28
N VAL A 552 23.86 1.50 29.42
CA VAL A 552 24.89 2.24 30.17
C VAL A 552 25.09 1.67 31.58
N ALA A 553 26.19 2.02 32.24
CA ALA A 553 26.32 1.76 33.67
C ALA A 553 25.27 2.55 34.48
N ALA A 554 24.93 2.10 35.69
CA ALA A 554 23.97 2.80 36.57
C ALA A 554 24.36 4.26 36.85
N GLU A 555 25.67 4.49 36.96
CA GLU A 555 26.26 5.82 37.16
C GLU A 555 27.32 6.06 36.08
N PRO A 556 26.92 6.48 34.86
CA PRO A 556 27.86 6.71 33.78
C PRO A 556 28.67 7.99 34.04
N ASP A 557 29.99 7.92 33.85
CA ASP A 557 30.84 9.10 33.95
C ASP A 557 30.70 10.03 32.71
N LYS A 558 31.33 11.21 32.77
CA LYS A 558 31.28 12.19 31.67
C LYS A 558 31.81 11.63 30.35
N THR A 559 32.77 10.71 30.39
CA THR A 559 33.35 10.10 29.20
C THR A 559 32.36 9.14 28.56
N ALA A 560 31.70 8.30 29.37
CA ALA A 560 30.64 7.40 28.94
C ALA A 560 29.44 8.17 28.35
N LEU A 561 29.05 9.29 28.98
CA LEU A 561 28.01 10.18 28.46
C LEU A 561 28.39 10.85 27.13
N GLY A 562 29.66 11.22 26.94
CA GLY A 562 30.15 11.71 25.65
C GLY A 562 30.03 10.65 24.53
N ARG A 563 30.39 9.40 24.84
CA ARG A 563 30.21 8.27 23.91
C ARG A 563 28.74 7.99 23.61
N LEU A 564 27.86 8.14 24.61
CA LEU A 564 26.42 8.01 24.41
C LEU A 564 25.94 9.00 23.36
N VAL A 565 26.30 10.28 23.48
CA VAL A 565 25.89 11.29 22.48
C VAL A 565 26.43 10.95 21.08
N ALA A 566 27.65 10.41 20.97
CA ALA A 566 28.20 9.95 19.69
C ALA A 566 27.33 8.85 19.06
N VAL A 567 26.97 7.83 19.85
CA VAL A 567 26.10 6.72 19.41
C VAL A 567 24.72 7.23 18.98
N LEU A 568 24.10 8.12 19.76
CA LEU A 568 22.76 8.63 19.45
C LEU A 568 22.67 9.35 18.10
N ARG A 569 23.78 9.92 17.62
CA ARG A 569 23.86 10.57 16.30
C ARG A 569 23.97 9.58 15.14
N GLY A 570 24.30 8.31 15.40
CA GLY A 570 24.21 7.20 14.45
C GLY A 570 25.19 7.25 13.27
N GLU A 571 26.30 7.99 13.39
CA GLU A 571 27.24 8.22 12.27
C GLU A 571 28.06 6.97 11.89
N ASP A 572 28.21 6.01 12.81
CA ASP A 572 28.92 4.74 12.62
C ASP A 572 28.02 3.57 12.19
N GLY A 573 26.70 3.78 12.14
CA GLY A 573 25.71 2.78 11.74
C GLY A 573 25.43 1.70 12.80
N GLU A 574 25.91 1.85 14.04
CA GLU A 574 25.67 0.91 15.12
C GLU A 574 24.33 1.20 15.81
N ASP A 575 23.45 0.20 15.90
CA ASP A 575 22.10 0.36 16.48
C ASP A 575 21.90 -0.39 17.81
N GLN A 576 22.93 -1.09 18.30
CA GLN A 576 22.89 -1.94 19.49
C GLN A 576 24.21 -1.86 20.24
N VAL A 577 24.31 -0.93 21.19
CA VAL A 577 25.58 -0.54 21.83
C VAL A 577 25.50 -0.62 23.35
N ALA A 578 26.54 -1.16 23.99
CA ALA A 578 26.73 -1.12 25.43
C ALA A 578 27.91 -0.20 25.76
N ILE A 579 27.71 0.76 26.65
CA ILE A 579 28.72 1.72 27.09
C ILE A 579 29.12 1.39 28.52
N ARG A 580 30.42 1.23 28.73
CA ARG A 580 31.05 0.94 30.02
C ARG A 580 32.19 1.94 30.26
N PRO A 581 32.70 2.04 31.50
CA PRO A 581 33.89 2.87 31.77
C PRO A 581 35.06 2.54 30.84
N THR A 582 35.22 1.26 30.49
CA THR A 582 36.28 0.74 29.61
C THR A 582 36.12 1.08 28.14
N GLY A 583 34.92 1.43 27.66
CA GLY A 583 34.68 1.68 26.22
C GLY A 583 33.22 1.51 25.80
N ALA A 584 32.98 1.69 24.51
CA ALA A 584 31.71 1.33 23.86
C ALA A 584 31.88 -0.03 23.15
N TYR A 585 30.84 -0.83 23.14
CA TYR A 585 30.85 -2.17 22.56
C TYR A 585 29.59 -2.40 21.76
N ALA A 586 29.72 -2.84 20.52
CA ALA A 586 28.59 -3.14 19.67
C ALA A 586 28.25 -4.63 19.68
N ARG A 587 26.96 -4.94 19.66
CA ARG A 587 26.43 -6.31 19.68
C ARG A 587 26.73 -7.00 18.35
N ARG A 588 27.28 -8.22 18.40
CA ARG A 588 27.58 -9.05 17.23
C ARG A 588 27.13 -10.48 17.48
N MET A 589 26.61 -11.12 16.45
CA MET A 589 26.30 -12.54 16.48
C MET A 589 27.46 -13.30 15.83
N ILE A 590 28.10 -14.19 16.58
CA ILE A 590 29.17 -15.05 16.07
C ILE A 590 28.84 -16.51 16.32
N ARG A 591 29.54 -17.42 15.64
CA ARG A 591 29.49 -18.85 15.99
C ARG A 591 30.12 -19.07 17.37
N ALA A 592 29.48 -19.88 18.20
CA ALA A 592 30.07 -20.35 19.45
C ALA A 592 31.13 -21.41 19.11
N ALA A 593 32.36 -21.24 19.60
CA ALA A 593 33.40 -22.26 19.43
C ALA A 593 33.15 -23.41 20.42
N SER A 594 33.36 -24.65 19.98
CA SER A 594 33.35 -25.84 20.85
C SER A 594 34.40 -25.68 21.95
N THR A 595 33.98 -25.65 23.22
CA THR A 595 34.90 -25.81 24.35
C THR A 595 35.34 -27.27 24.39
N ALA A 596 36.48 -27.58 23.79
CA ALA A 596 37.16 -28.86 24.02
C ALA A 596 37.45 -28.96 25.53
N VAL A 597 36.78 -29.89 26.21
CA VAL A 597 37.05 -30.21 27.61
C VAL A 597 38.47 -30.77 27.67
N ALA A 598 39.42 -29.98 28.18
CA ALA A 598 40.68 -30.50 28.65
C ALA A 598 40.42 -31.19 30.00
N ASP A 599 40.30 -32.51 29.99
CA ASP A 599 40.28 -33.29 31.22
C ASP A 599 41.59 -33.04 31.98
N GLY A 600 41.44 -32.61 33.23
CA GLY A 600 42.52 -32.21 34.11
C GLY A 600 43.41 -33.38 34.53
N ASP A 601 44.69 -33.07 34.63
CA ASP A 601 45.71 -33.86 35.30
C ASP A 601 45.23 -34.34 36.68
N GLY A 602 45.13 -35.66 36.84
CA GLY A 602 44.97 -36.31 38.13
C GLY A 602 46.29 -36.33 38.89
N ASP A 603 46.48 -35.36 39.78
CA ASP A 603 47.52 -35.38 40.81
C ASP A 603 46.88 -35.62 42.18
N GLY A 604 47.34 -36.64 42.90
CA GLY A 604 46.81 -36.99 44.22
C GLY A 604 47.16 -38.39 44.71
N ALA A 605 48.45 -38.65 44.94
CA ALA A 605 48.92 -39.75 45.78
C ALA A 605 48.50 -39.54 47.25
N GLY A 606 48.24 -40.65 47.98
CA GLY A 606 48.05 -40.64 49.43
C GLY A 606 48.03 -42.06 50.02
N ASP A 607 49.21 -42.52 50.46
CA ASP A 607 49.42 -43.55 51.49
C ASP A 607 48.71 -43.14 52.80
N GLY A 608 48.11 -44.12 53.50
CA GLY A 608 47.55 -43.95 54.85
C GLY A 608 46.38 -44.85 55.18
#